data_AF-A0A022W9Y3-F1
#
_entry.id   AF-A0A022W9Y3-F1
#
_cell.length_a   1.000
_cell.length_b   1.000
_cell.length_c   1.000
_cell.angle_alpha   90.00
_cell.angle_beta   90.00
_cell.angle_gamma   90.00
#
_symmetry.space_group_name_H-M   'P 1'
#
loop_
_entity.id
_entity.type
_entity.pdbx_description
1 polymer ?
#
loop_
_entity_poly.entity_id
_entity_poly.type
_entity_poly.pdbx_seq_one_letter_code
_entity_poly.pdbx_strand_id
1 'polypeptide(L)'
;MSPNIDPVAVSVGIAAAVLILLATLPALNSIIQKLWHGSYTSLESLPEDQDGEATEESISSYSTTVQMTAIYTASVVGLVASTVKAVISTTQDSVRYSEVESWFQFGTFVLLLPHVMALSFKHEYASQFRIASYASLASVAQFIMSGFLDVRLLTPAHYDNLTRFQVAIWIIQLVATACLLFACLCLPRRPDVFINDKVVDRQYTASALSRFTFAWPGHLVKYIIKNPSIDIHELPRMDHYTRSENLLAKFSERSPAQALWRQIFGLHYTTFAKHWILTATEALLNFVPKVSMYFILHSLERKQEGENIGIDNWIWTLILAVGLILSCWTGTWMRWVGDSQLALRIEAQLCAAVFAKAMLKKDTRGAEKSTADEDGDEEVDGNEEEVDKEDSEKKGTQQWIINLMGIDA
;
A
#
# COMPACT_ATOMS: atom_id res chain seq x y z
N MET A 1 32.45 11.73 34.59
CA MET A 1 30.98 11.85 34.66
C MET A 1 30.43 10.77 33.75
N SER A 2 29.72 9.77 34.27
CA SER A 2 29.08 8.77 33.39
C SER A 2 27.99 9.47 32.59
N PRO A 3 27.92 9.29 31.26
CA PRO A 3 26.79 9.79 30.49
C PRO A 3 25.52 9.20 31.10
N ASN A 4 24.54 10.06 31.39
CA ASN A 4 23.26 9.62 31.93
C ASN A 4 22.49 8.99 30.77
N ILE A 5 22.76 7.71 30.48
CA ILE A 5 22.20 6.99 29.35
C ILE A 5 20.72 6.72 29.65
N ASP A 6 19.81 7.35 28.92
CA ASP A 6 18.38 7.01 28.96
C ASP A 6 18.16 5.69 28.19
N PRO A 7 17.80 4.59 28.88
CA PRO A 7 17.60 3.30 28.23
C PRO A 7 16.46 3.34 27.20
N VAL A 8 15.47 4.21 27.37
CA VAL A 8 14.34 4.33 26.44
C VAL A 8 14.82 4.96 25.14
N ALA A 9 15.55 6.07 25.22
CA ALA A 9 16.08 6.75 24.05
C ALA A 9 17.03 5.85 23.25
N VAL A 10 17.92 5.12 23.94
CA VAL A 10 18.81 4.15 23.30
C VAL A 10 18.03 3.00 22.65
N SER A 11 17.00 2.46 23.31
CA SER A 11 16.20 1.38 22.71
C SER A 11 15.48 1.82 21.44
N VAL A 12 14.93 3.04 21.43
CA VAL A 12 14.30 3.64 20.24
C VAL A 12 15.33 3.88 19.13
N GLY A 13 16.51 4.39 19.47
CA GLY A 13 17.61 4.58 18.53
C GLY A 13 18.07 3.28 17.88
N ILE A 14 18.26 2.22 18.68
CA ILE A 14 18.64 0.89 18.19
C ILE A 14 17.53 0.31 17.31
N ALA A 15 16.27 0.36 17.74
CA ALA A 15 15.15 -0.18 16.98
C ALA A 15 15.03 0.50 15.61
N ALA A 16 15.12 1.83 15.55
CA ALA A 16 15.10 2.58 14.31
C ALA A 16 16.31 2.26 13.42
N ALA A 17 17.52 2.18 13.99
CA ALA A 17 18.72 1.82 13.24
C ALA A 17 18.63 0.41 12.63
N VAL A 18 18.11 -0.57 13.37
CA VAL A 18 17.88 -1.93 12.86
C VAL A 18 16.85 -1.93 11.73
N LEU A 19 15.73 -1.23 11.89
CA LEU A 19 14.69 -1.14 10.86
C LEU A 19 15.21 -0.47 9.59
N ILE A 20 15.94 0.63 9.73
CA ILE A 20 16.56 1.34 8.60
C ILE A 20 17.59 0.43 7.94
N LEU A 21 18.48 -0.21 8.70
CA LEU A 21 19.47 -1.14 8.16
C LEU A 21 18.81 -2.27 7.35
N LEU A 22 17.77 -2.91 7.88
CA LEU A 22 17.03 -3.95 7.15
C LEU A 22 16.42 -3.41 5.85
N ALA A 23 15.86 -2.20 5.87
CA ALA A 23 15.34 -1.53 4.69
C ALA A 23 16.43 -1.10 3.68
N THR A 24 17.68 -0.93 4.11
CA THR A 24 18.82 -0.60 3.22
C THR A 24 19.40 -1.80 2.48
N LEU A 25 19.16 -3.03 2.95
CA LEU A 25 19.74 -4.23 2.34
C LEU A 25 19.46 -4.37 0.84
N PRO A 26 18.23 -4.12 0.33
CA PRO A 26 17.95 -4.19 -1.10
C PRO A 26 18.71 -3.12 -1.90
N ALA A 27 18.88 -1.92 -1.34
CA ALA A 27 19.63 -0.85 -1.97
C ALA A 27 21.12 -1.19 -2.06
N LEU A 28 21.71 -1.69 -0.97
CA LEU A 28 23.10 -2.17 -0.98
C LEU A 28 23.32 -3.29 -1.99
N ASN A 29 22.42 -4.28 -2.05
CA ASN A 29 22.51 -5.35 -3.03
C ASN A 29 22.48 -4.80 -4.46
N SER A 30 21.60 -3.85 -4.76
CA SER A 30 21.54 -3.23 -6.11
C SER A 30 22.82 -2.46 -6.47
N ILE A 31 23.45 -1.78 -5.50
CA ILE A 31 24.73 -1.10 -5.70
C ILE A 31 25.84 -2.12 -5.98
N ILE A 32 25.94 -3.19 -5.18
CA ILE A 32 26.95 -4.25 -5.33
C ILE A 32 26.79 -4.93 -6.69
N GLN A 33 25.57 -5.31 -7.06
CA GLN A 33 25.31 -5.95 -8.34
C GLN A 33 25.73 -5.04 -9.51
N LYS A 34 25.47 -3.73 -9.42
CA LYS A 34 25.91 -2.77 -10.44
C LYS A 34 27.44 -2.68 -10.53
N LEU A 35 28.11 -2.61 -9.39
CA LEU A 35 29.58 -2.50 -9.33
C LEU A 35 30.29 -3.77 -9.85
N TRP A 36 29.72 -4.94 -9.61
CA TRP A 36 30.33 -6.21 -10.03
C TRP A 36 29.97 -6.67 -11.44
N HIS A 37 28.73 -6.48 -11.87
CA HIS A 37 28.27 -7.04 -13.14
C HIS A 37 28.20 -6.04 -14.28
N GLY A 38 28.33 -4.72 -14.02
CA GLY A 38 28.47 -3.67 -15.03
C GLY A 38 27.28 -3.47 -15.99
N SER A 39 26.38 -4.44 -16.10
CA SER A 39 25.26 -4.46 -17.03
C SER A 39 23.96 -4.48 -16.25
N TYR A 40 23.23 -3.37 -16.34
CA TYR A 40 21.79 -3.38 -16.20
C TYR A 40 21.22 -2.81 -17.49
N THR A 41 20.24 -3.50 -18.04
CA THR A 41 19.39 -3.06 -19.14
C THR A 41 18.89 -1.65 -18.82
N SER A 42 19.16 -0.71 -19.72
CA SER A 42 18.60 0.65 -19.68
C SER A 42 17.07 0.57 -19.51
N LEU A 43 16.45 1.57 -18.90
CA LEU A 43 14.98 1.79 -18.77
C LEU A 43 14.21 1.80 -20.12
N GLU A 44 14.88 1.42 -21.20
CA GLU A 44 14.57 1.64 -22.61
C GLU A 44 14.09 0.36 -23.31
N SER A 45 14.27 -0.83 -22.69
CA SER A 45 13.51 -2.00 -23.11
C SER A 45 12.06 -1.79 -22.70
N LEU A 46 11.18 -1.56 -23.67
CA LEU A 46 9.72 -1.49 -23.53
C LEU A 46 9.27 -2.48 -22.45
N PRO A 47 8.78 -2.01 -21.29
CA PRO A 47 8.35 -2.90 -20.23
C PRO A 47 7.10 -3.63 -20.71
N GLU A 48 7.29 -4.85 -21.22
CA GLU A 48 6.20 -5.81 -21.31
C GLU A 48 5.96 -6.29 -19.87
N ASP A 49 4.88 -5.78 -19.27
CA ASP A 49 4.42 -6.19 -17.93
C ASP A 49 3.17 -7.08 -18.09
N GLN A 50 2.76 -7.76 -17.03
CA GLN A 50 1.52 -8.57 -17.01
C GLN A 50 0.26 -7.75 -17.35
N ASP A 51 0.36 -6.43 -17.25
CA ASP A 51 -0.68 -5.46 -17.54
C ASP A 51 -0.59 -4.89 -18.98
N GLY A 52 0.29 -5.39 -19.85
CA GLY A 52 0.44 -4.96 -21.25
C GLY A 52 1.76 -4.24 -21.54
N GLU A 53 1.79 -3.46 -22.63
CA GLU A 53 3.00 -2.76 -23.10
C GLU A 53 2.87 -1.23 -22.95
N ALA A 54 3.96 -0.57 -22.62
CA ALA A 54 4.03 0.89 -22.61
C ALA A 54 4.32 1.42 -24.03
N THR A 55 3.63 2.47 -24.47
CA THR A 55 3.93 3.13 -25.76
C THR A 55 5.17 4.03 -25.65
N GLU A 56 5.85 4.30 -26.77
CA GLU A 56 6.98 5.24 -26.80
C GLU A 56 6.59 6.64 -26.30
N GLU A 57 5.39 7.10 -26.64
CA GLU A 57 4.83 8.37 -26.14
C GLU A 57 4.71 8.36 -24.62
N SER A 58 4.16 7.29 -24.05
CA SER A 58 4.01 7.11 -22.60
C SER A 58 5.37 7.11 -21.89
N ILE A 59 6.37 6.43 -22.45
CA ILE A 59 7.75 6.43 -21.94
C ILE A 59 8.37 7.83 -22.01
N SER A 60 8.15 8.56 -23.10
CA SER A 60 8.67 9.92 -23.27
C SER A 60 8.03 10.93 -22.31
N SER A 61 6.76 10.71 -21.94
CA SER A 61 6.02 11.55 -20.99
C SER A 61 6.40 11.28 -19.53
N TYR A 62 6.99 10.11 -19.25
CA TYR A 62 7.39 9.69 -17.92
C TYR A 62 8.59 10.51 -17.44
N SER A 63 8.41 11.22 -16.32
CA SER A 63 9.47 12.02 -15.72
C SER A 63 9.53 11.80 -14.21
N THR A 64 10.74 11.54 -13.73
CA THR A 64 11.08 11.39 -12.29
C THR A 64 12.07 12.45 -11.81
N THR A 65 12.44 13.39 -12.69
CA THR A 65 13.51 14.36 -12.45
C THR A 65 13.25 15.19 -11.21
N VAL A 66 12.04 15.74 -11.07
CA VAL A 66 11.63 16.56 -9.93
C VAL A 66 11.71 15.78 -8.62
N GLN A 67 11.19 14.56 -8.60
CA GLN A 67 11.19 13.69 -7.42
C GLN A 67 12.62 13.32 -7.02
N MET A 68 13.46 12.95 -8.00
CA MET A 68 14.86 12.63 -7.74
C MET A 68 15.63 13.84 -7.20
N THR A 69 15.47 15.03 -7.78
CA THR A 69 16.08 16.26 -7.28
C THR A 69 15.62 16.56 -5.85
N ALA A 70 14.33 16.37 -5.54
CA ALA A 70 13.82 16.54 -4.19
C ALA A 70 14.42 15.52 -3.20
N ILE A 71 14.53 14.24 -3.58
CA ILE A 71 15.19 13.19 -2.77
C ILE A 71 16.63 13.58 -2.47
N TYR A 72 17.39 13.99 -3.48
CA TYR A 72 18.79 14.39 -3.31
C TYR A 72 18.94 15.58 -2.38
N THR A 73 18.23 16.68 -2.66
CA THR A 73 18.31 17.90 -1.86
C THR A 73 17.87 17.66 -0.42
N ALA A 74 16.78 16.95 -0.19
CA ALA A 74 16.31 16.59 1.14
C ALA A 74 17.31 15.72 1.90
N SER A 75 17.92 14.74 1.23
CA SER A 75 18.92 13.87 1.86
C SER A 75 20.18 14.62 2.29
N VAL A 76 20.68 15.54 1.46
CA VAL A 76 21.84 16.40 1.78
C VAL A 76 21.52 17.34 2.93
N VAL A 77 20.37 18.02 2.90
CA VAL A 77 19.96 18.93 3.99
C VAL A 77 19.80 18.18 5.30
N GLY A 78 19.16 17.01 5.29
CA GLY A 78 18.99 16.17 6.48
C GLY A 78 20.32 15.67 7.05
N LEU A 79 21.24 15.24 6.18
CA LEU A 79 22.58 14.81 6.59
C LEU A 79 23.34 15.96 7.27
N VAL A 80 23.39 17.14 6.64
CA VAL A 80 24.06 18.31 7.21
C VAL A 80 23.45 18.71 8.55
N ALA A 81 22.12 18.77 8.65
CA ALA A 81 21.43 19.10 9.90
C ALA A 81 21.77 18.10 11.02
N SER A 82 21.75 16.79 10.72
CA SER A 82 22.09 15.74 11.69
C SER A 82 23.57 15.78 12.11
N THR A 83 24.49 16.08 11.19
CA THR A 83 25.91 16.28 11.52
C THR A 83 26.10 17.47 12.45
N VAL A 84 25.44 18.60 12.17
CA VAL A 84 25.52 19.78 13.03
C VAL A 84 25.01 19.46 14.44
N LYS A 85 23.90 18.72 14.59
CA LYS A 85 23.41 18.26 15.90
C LYS A 85 24.46 17.41 16.64
N ALA A 86 25.02 16.40 15.97
CA ALA A 86 26.03 15.51 16.57
C ALA A 86 27.31 16.24 16.99
N VAL A 87 27.76 17.22 16.22
CA VAL A 87 28.94 18.04 16.56
C VAL A 87 28.64 18.96 17.75
N ILE A 88 27.49 19.64 17.76
CA ILE A 88 27.10 20.52 18.86
C ILE A 88 26.95 19.72 20.16
N SER A 89 26.32 18.54 20.10
CA SER A 89 26.15 17.70 21.29
C SER A 89 27.47 17.22 21.89
N THR A 90 28.52 17.08 21.07
CA THR A 90 29.84 16.60 21.52
C THR A 90 30.76 17.74 21.97
N THR A 91 30.56 18.96 21.48
CA THR A 91 31.48 20.09 21.71
C THR A 91 31.01 21.05 22.79
N GLN A 92 29.73 21.06 23.14
CA GLN A 92 29.17 21.96 24.14
C GLN A 92 28.70 21.17 25.38
N ASP A 93 29.55 21.10 26.40
CA ASP A 93 29.24 20.51 27.73
C ASP A 93 28.04 21.17 28.43
N SER A 94 27.69 22.40 28.03
CA SER A 94 26.55 23.15 28.56
C SER A 94 25.20 22.61 28.09
N VAL A 95 25.17 21.80 27.05
CA VAL A 95 23.93 21.31 26.46
C VAL A 95 23.76 19.85 26.77
N ARG A 96 22.77 19.56 27.61
CA ARG A 96 22.39 18.22 28.07
C ARG A 96 21.68 17.43 26.98
N TYR A 97 22.15 17.50 25.73
CA TYR A 97 21.83 16.48 24.74
C TYR A 97 22.45 15.18 25.23
N SER A 98 21.69 14.10 25.20
CA SER A 98 22.32 12.79 25.21
C SER A 98 23.12 12.69 23.90
N GLU A 99 24.46 12.79 23.99
CA GLU A 99 25.38 12.65 22.85
C GLU A 99 24.97 11.46 21.98
N VAL A 100 24.64 10.36 22.65
CA VAL A 100 24.19 9.10 22.07
C VAL A 100 22.98 9.27 21.14
N GLU A 101 21.99 10.06 21.52
CA GLU A 101 20.78 10.30 20.71
C GLU A 101 21.08 11.05 19.42
N SER A 102 21.92 12.09 19.50
CA SER A 102 22.32 12.89 18.33
C SER A 102 23.15 12.06 17.36
N TRP A 103 24.04 11.20 17.88
CA TRP A 103 24.81 10.26 17.08
C TRP A 103 23.96 9.16 16.43
N PHE A 104 22.90 8.68 17.10
CA PHE A 104 21.93 7.77 16.47
C PHE A 104 21.21 8.43 15.29
N GLN A 105 20.76 9.68 15.44
CA GLN A 105 20.13 10.43 14.35
C GLN A 105 21.08 10.64 13.17
N PHE A 106 22.35 10.96 13.43
CA PHE A 106 23.36 11.06 12.37
C PHE A 106 23.63 9.70 11.69
N GLY A 107 23.89 8.64 12.47
CA GLY A 107 24.21 7.32 11.93
C GLY A 107 23.08 6.73 11.08
N THR A 108 21.83 6.92 11.49
CA THR A 108 20.65 6.53 10.71
C THR A 108 20.48 7.34 9.43
N PHE A 109 20.83 8.64 9.41
CA PHE A 109 20.88 9.42 8.18
C PHE A 109 21.96 8.91 7.21
N VAL A 110 23.13 8.52 7.72
CA VAL A 110 24.18 7.90 6.92
C VAL A 110 23.69 6.59 6.29
N LEU A 111 22.92 5.79 7.05
CA LEU A 111 22.30 4.57 6.53
C LEU A 111 21.27 4.84 5.42
N LEU A 112 20.71 6.05 5.27
CA LEU A 112 19.79 6.37 4.17
C LEU A 112 20.52 6.71 2.85
N LEU A 113 21.82 7.02 2.88
CA LEU A 113 22.59 7.39 1.67
C LEU A 113 22.63 6.28 0.60
N PRO A 114 22.75 4.99 0.93
CA PRO A 114 22.62 3.90 -0.03
C PRO A 114 21.30 3.92 -0.81
N HIS A 115 20.17 4.33 -0.22
CA HIS A 115 18.92 4.43 -0.98
C HIS A 115 18.98 5.51 -2.05
N VAL A 116 19.54 6.67 -1.72
CA VAL A 116 19.68 7.81 -2.65
C VAL A 116 20.62 7.44 -3.80
N MET A 117 21.75 6.82 -3.48
CA MET A 117 22.70 6.28 -4.47
C MET A 117 22.02 5.21 -5.35
N ALA A 118 21.33 4.27 -4.69
CA ALA A 118 20.33 3.34 -5.20
C ALA A 118 19.53 3.84 -6.40
N LEU A 119 18.72 4.86 -6.09
CA LEU A 119 17.72 5.42 -6.97
C LEU A 119 18.29 6.16 -8.17
N SER A 120 19.49 6.72 -8.02
CA SER A 120 20.14 7.47 -9.10
C SER A 120 20.81 6.62 -10.14
N PHE A 121 21.07 5.36 -9.81
CA PHE A 121 21.32 4.36 -10.82
C PHE A 121 19.98 4.10 -11.54
N LYS A 122 19.91 4.45 -12.82
CA LYS A 122 18.76 4.21 -13.69
C LYS A 122 18.52 2.70 -13.88
N HIS A 123 17.91 2.06 -12.88
CA HIS A 123 17.47 0.67 -12.90
C HIS A 123 16.10 0.54 -13.57
N GLU A 124 15.68 -0.70 -13.87
CA GLU A 124 14.30 -1.07 -14.21
C GLU A 124 13.24 -0.38 -13.31
N TYR A 125 12.13 0.08 -13.90
CA TYR A 125 11.05 0.81 -13.24
C TYR A 125 10.56 0.14 -11.94
N ALA A 126 10.31 -1.17 -11.99
CA ALA A 126 9.84 -1.94 -10.84
C ALA A 126 10.86 -1.98 -9.69
N SER A 127 12.15 -2.10 -10.02
CA SER A 127 13.23 -2.10 -9.02
C SER A 127 13.40 -0.72 -8.38
N GLN A 128 13.34 0.36 -9.18
CA GLN A 128 13.40 1.73 -8.66
C GLN A 128 12.27 2.01 -7.68
N PHE A 129 11.03 1.67 -8.06
CA PHE A 129 9.87 1.84 -7.18
C PHE A 129 10.00 1.01 -5.90
N ARG A 130 10.51 -0.22 -6.00
CA ARG A 130 10.77 -1.08 -4.83
C ARG A 130 11.80 -0.43 -3.90
N ILE A 131 12.93 0.05 -4.40
CA ILE A 131 13.95 0.75 -3.59
C ILE A 131 13.35 2.00 -2.95
N ALA A 132 12.56 2.79 -3.70
CA ALA A 132 11.87 3.97 -3.17
C ALA A 132 10.87 3.61 -2.07
N SER A 133 10.17 2.47 -2.18
CA SER A 133 9.26 2.01 -1.13
C SER A 133 10.01 1.64 0.16
N TYR A 134 11.16 0.97 0.07
CA TYR A 134 12.02 0.72 1.24
C TYR A 134 12.60 2.02 1.82
N ALA A 135 13.00 2.96 0.96
CA ALA A 135 13.48 4.28 1.38
C ALA A 135 12.37 5.07 2.11
N SER A 136 11.11 4.95 1.67
CA SER A 136 9.96 5.56 2.34
C SER A 136 9.74 4.96 3.73
N LEU A 137 9.82 3.62 3.88
CA LEU A 137 9.72 2.95 5.18
C LEU A 137 10.85 3.38 6.13
N ALA A 138 12.08 3.44 5.62
CA ALA A 138 13.23 3.90 6.38
C ALA A 138 13.08 5.38 6.80
N SER A 139 12.55 6.24 5.92
CA SER A 139 12.27 7.64 6.21
C SER A 139 11.16 7.82 7.25
N VAL A 140 10.14 6.96 7.26
CA VAL A 140 9.12 6.93 8.33
C VAL A 140 9.75 6.57 9.68
N ALA A 141 10.57 5.51 9.71
CA ALA A 141 11.27 5.13 10.94
C ALA A 141 12.17 6.26 11.46
N GLN A 142 12.88 6.94 10.55
CA GLN A 142 13.71 8.11 10.87
C GLN A 142 12.89 9.29 11.40
N PHE A 143 11.75 9.58 10.79
CA PHE A 143 10.86 10.66 11.20
C PHE A 143 10.28 10.41 12.59
N ILE A 144 9.82 9.17 12.85
CA ILE A 144 9.27 8.77 14.17
C ILE A 144 10.37 8.85 15.24
N MET A 145 11.56 8.30 14.98
CA MET A 145 12.67 8.38 15.92
C MET A 145 13.06 9.84 16.20
N SER A 146 13.27 10.65 15.16
CA SER A 146 13.66 12.05 15.32
C SER A 146 12.61 12.83 16.09
N GLY A 147 11.32 12.65 15.75
CA GLY A 147 10.21 13.28 16.47
C GLY A 147 10.13 12.85 17.92
N PHE A 148 10.29 11.56 18.23
CA PHE A 148 10.24 11.05 19.60
C PHE A 148 11.39 11.61 20.47
N LEU A 149 12.62 11.58 19.95
CA LEU A 149 13.79 12.09 20.66
C LEU A 149 13.71 13.62 20.84
N ASP A 150 13.32 14.34 19.78
CA ASP A 150 13.25 15.81 19.82
C ASP A 150 12.10 16.30 20.73
N VAL A 151 10.98 15.58 20.84
CA VAL A 151 9.89 15.91 21.78
C VAL A 151 10.33 15.79 23.24
N ARG A 152 11.18 14.81 23.59
CA ARG A 152 11.69 14.68 24.97
C ARG A 152 12.53 15.88 25.40
N LEU A 153 13.22 16.50 24.45
CA LEU A 153 14.04 17.68 24.69
C LEU A 153 13.20 18.97 24.88
N LEU A 154 11.90 18.94 24.52
CA LEU A 154 10.96 20.04 24.78
C LEU A 154 10.34 20.00 26.19
N THR A 155 10.72 19.02 27.02
CA THR A 155 10.23 18.94 28.41
C THR A 155 10.71 20.14 29.24
N PRO A 156 9.94 20.59 30.25
CA PRO A 156 10.27 21.77 31.06
C PRO A 156 11.67 21.72 31.68
N ALA A 157 12.19 20.52 31.96
CA ALA A 157 13.53 20.29 32.51
C ALA A 157 14.67 20.69 31.54
N HIS A 158 14.42 20.72 30.23
CA HIS A 158 15.43 20.98 29.19
C HIS A 158 15.13 22.23 28.36
N TYR A 159 13.90 22.74 28.40
CA TYR A 159 13.42 23.88 27.61
C TYR A 159 14.17 25.20 27.89
N ASP A 160 14.49 25.49 29.15
CA ASP A 160 15.07 26.80 29.56
C ASP A 160 16.47 27.06 28.99
N ASN A 161 17.18 26.02 28.55
CA ASN A 161 18.54 26.11 28.01
C ASN A 161 18.61 26.01 26.49
N LEU A 162 17.46 25.98 25.81
CA LEU A 162 17.39 25.70 24.38
C LEU A 162 17.56 26.98 23.55
N THR A 163 18.60 27.02 22.72
CA THR A 163 18.83 28.17 21.84
C THR A 163 17.92 28.12 20.61
N ARG A 164 17.51 29.28 20.08
CA ARG A 164 16.69 29.37 18.86
C ARG A 164 17.33 28.64 17.66
N PHE A 165 18.66 28.66 17.60
CA PHE A 165 19.43 27.99 16.57
C PHE A 165 19.26 26.46 16.61
N GLN A 166 19.28 25.87 17.81
CA GLN A 166 19.08 24.43 17.99
C GLN A 166 17.68 23.98 17.56
N VAL A 167 16.64 24.72 17.97
CA VAL A 167 15.26 24.46 17.54
C VAL A 167 15.14 24.53 16.02
N ALA A 168 15.78 25.52 15.40
CA ALA A 168 15.76 25.65 13.94
C ALA A 168 16.39 24.43 13.25
N ILE A 169 17.53 23.93 13.72
CA ILE A 169 18.17 22.73 13.15
C ILE A 169 17.27 21.50 13.26
N TRP A 170 16.58 21.31 14.39
CA TRP A 170 15.67 20.18 14.57
C TRP A 170 14.49 20.23 13.60
N ILE A 171 13.87 21.41 13.45
CA ILE A 171 12.78 21.61 12.50
C ILE A 171 13.27 21.35 11.08
N ILE A 172 14.46 21.86 10.72
CA ILE A 172 15.06 21.62 9.40
C ILE A 172 15.25 20.12 9.15
N GLN A 173 15.75 19.36 10.14
CA GLN A 173 15.92 17.91 10.01
C GLN A 173 14.59 17.17 9.86
N LEU A 174 13.58 17.50 10.67
CA LEU A 174 12.25 16.89 10.57
C LEU A 174 11.60 17.19 9.21
N VAL A 175 11.67 18.44 8.75
CA VAL A 175 11.14 18.86 7.45
C VAL A 175 11.90 18.17 6.32
N ALA A 176 13.23 18.08 6.39
CA ALA A 176 14.03 17.36 5.40
C ALA A 176 13.65 15.88 5.32
N THR A 177 13.44 15.22 6.47
CA THR A 177 13.00 13.83 6.52
C THR A 177 11.60 13.65 5.94
N ALA A 178 10.68 14.57 6.25
CA ALA A 178 9.34 14.56 5.68
C ALA A 178 9.37 14.78 4.15
N CYS A 179 10.15 15.74 3.66
CA CYS A 179 10.35 15.96 2.23
C CYS A 179 10.93 14.73 1.54
N LEU A 180 11.92 14.06 2.15
CA LEU A 180 12.49 12.81 1.64
C LEU A 180 11.41 11.71 1.55
N LEU A 181 10.62 11.53 2.60
CA LEU A 181 9.50 10.59 2.61
C LEU A 181 8.50 10.86 1.49
N PHE A 182 8.00 12.09 1.38
CA PHE A 182 7.01 12.45 0.36
C PHE A 182 7.59 12.36 -1.05
N ALA A 183 8.85 12.75 -1.26
CA ALA A 183 9.49 12.64 -2.57
C ALA A 183 9.63 11.18 -3.02
N CYS A 184 9.99 10.26 -2.10
CA CYS A 184 10.01 8.83 -2.35
C CYS A 184 8.60 8.27 -2.65
N LEU A 185 7.56 8.69 -1.91
CA LEU A 185 6.19 8.24 -2.14
C LEU A 185 5.57 8.80 -3.43
N CYS A 186 6.00 9.99 -3.86
CA CYS A 186 5.59 10.64 -5.10
C CYS A 186 6.25 10.05 -6.34
N LEU A 187 7.23 9.14 -6.19
CA LEU A 187 7.87 8.49 -7.34
C LEU A 187 6.83 7.60 -8.05
N PRO A 188 6.54 7.84 -9.35
CA PRO A 188 5.66 6.98 -10.12
C PRO A 188 6.29 5.59 -10.30
N ARG A 189 5.47 4.55 -10.37
CA ARG A 189 5.98 3.16 -10.44
C ARG A 189 6.49 2.81 -11.83
N ARG A 190 5.75 3.20 -12.87
CA ARG A 190 6.03 2.89 -14.28
C ARG A 190 5.27 3.88 -15.19
N PRO A 191 5.62 4.00 -16.48
CA PRO A 191 4.80 4.69 -17.48
C PRO A 191 3.43 4.02 -17.65
N ASP A 192 2.49 4.73 -18.29
CA ASP A 192 1.17 4.18 -18.63
C ASP A 192 1.30 3.02 -19.61
N VAL A 193 0.49 1.98 -19.35
CA VAL A 193 0.50 0.71 -20.07
C VAL A 193 -0.82 0.56 -20.81
N PHE A 194 -0.75 -0.01 -22.01
CA PHE A 194 -1.86 -0.16 -22.93
C PHE A 194 -2.11 -1.63 -23.27
N ILE A 195 -3.38 -1.99 -23.41
CA ILE A 195 -3.84 -3.28 -23.94
C ILE A 195 -4.91 -3.00 -24.99
N ASN A 196 -4.70 -3.49 -26.22
CA ASN A 196 -5.61 -3.28 -27.34
C ASN A 196 -5.96 -1.79 -27.52
N ASP A 197 -4.93 -0.94 -27.57
CA ASP A 197 -5.01 0.53 -27.70
C ASP A 197 -5.77 1.26 -26.58
N LYS A 198 -6.08 0.59 -25.46
CA LYS A 198 -6.72 1.19 -24.29
C LYS A 198 -5.78 1.23 -23.09
N VAL A 199 -5.79 2.36 -22.40
CA VAL A 199 -5.06 2.57 -21.15
C VAL A 199 -5.58 1.59 -20.09
N VAL A 200 -4.68 0.94 -19.38
CA VAL A 200 -5.00 0.14 -18.20
C VAL A 200 -5.12 1.04 -16.97
N ASP A 201 -5.99 0.67 -16.03
CA ASP A 201 -6.21 1.42 -14.79
C ASP A 201 -4.88 1.79 -14.09
N ARG A 202 -4.79 3.05 -13.67
CA ARG A 202 -3.55 3.65 -13.16
C ARG A 202 -3.25 3.32 -11.71
N GLN A 203 -4.08 2.54 -11.00
CA GLN A 203 -3.87 2.22 -9.58
C GLN A 203 -2.47 1.65 -9.29
N TYR A 204 -1.93 0.86 -10.21
CA TYR A 204 -0.61 0.21 -10.10
C TYR A 204 0.50 0.88 -10.91
N THR A 205 0.17 1.97 -11.61
CA THR A 205 1.10 2.76 -12.44
C THR A 205 1.49 4.07 -11.75
N ALA A 206 0.52 4.70 -11.08
CA ALA A 206 0.70 5.94 -10.34
C ALA A 206 1.65 5.78 -9.14
N SER A 207 1.97 6.91 -8.50
CA SER A 207 2.84 6.94 -7.32
C SER A 207 2.20 6.25 -6.11
N ALA A 208 3.03 5.80 -5.17
CA ALA A 208 2.56 5.20 -3.93
C ALA A 208 1.64 6.17 -3.17
N LEU A 209 1.99 7.47 -3.15
CA LEU A 209 1.16 8.51 -2.55
C LEU A 209 -0.20 8.60 -3.22
N SER A 210 -0.25 8.63 -4.55
CA SER A 210 -1.51 8.70 -5.30
C SER A 210 -2.39 7.49 -5.04
N ARG A 211 -1.79 6.32 -4.85
CA ARG A 211 -2.52 5.11 -4.47
C ARG A 211 -3.06 5.26 -3.07
N PHE A 212 -2.21 5.62 -2.12
CA PHE A 212 -2.58 5.85 -0.73
C PHE A 212 -3.77 6.80 -0.59
N THR A 213 -3.73 7.95 -1.26
CA THR A 213 -4.73 9.01 -1.11
C THR A 213 -5.95 8.86 -2.02
N PHE A 214 -6.10 7.73 -2.73
CA PHE A 214 -7.18 7.54 -3.69
C PHE A 214 -7.21 8.56 -4.84
N ALA A 215 -6.05 9.16 -5.16
CA ALA A 215 -5.93 10.19 -6.19
C ALA A 215 -5.73 9.63 -7.61
N TRP A 216 -5.45 8.33 -7.77
CA TRP A 216 -5.14 7.72 -9.06
C TRP A 216 -6.25 7.85 -10.14
N PRO A 217 -7.57 7.77 -9.83
CA PRO A 217 -8.60 7.93 -10.85
C PRO A 217 -8.86 9.40 -11.17
N GLY A 218 -8.15 10.35 -10.55
CA GLY A 218 -8.42 11.78 -10.67
C GLY A 218 -8.37 12.31 -12.12
N HIS A 219 -7.54 11.72 -12.98
CA HIS A 219 -7.54 12.07 -14.41
C HIS A 219 -8.83 11.62 -15.10
N LEU A 220 -9.30 10.41 -14.82
CA LEU A 220 -10.55 9.87 -15.35
C LEU A 220 -11.74 10.70 -14.87
N VAL A 221 -11.80 11.05 -13.59
CA VAL A 221 -12.87 11.90 -13.04
C VAL A 221 -12.90 13.26 -13.74
N LYS A 222 -11.74 13.89 -13.95
CA LYS A 222 -11.66 15.16 -14.71
C LYS A 222 -12.09 15.01 -16.16
N TYR A 223 -11.81 13.87 -16.79
CA TYR A 223 -12.25 13.58 -18.15
C TYR A 223 -13.78 13.41 -18.22
N ILE A 224 -14.37 12.64 -17.30
CA ILE A 224 -15.82 12.42 -17.22
C ILE A 224 -16.57 13.73 -16.96
N ILE A 225 -16.06 14.60 -16.09
CA ILE A 225 -16.67 15.91 -15.82
C ILE A 225 -16.71 16.77 -17.10
N LYS A 226 -15.69 16.67 -17.96
CA LYS A 226 -15.65 17.40 -19.24
C LYS A 226 -16.51 16.74 -20.32
N ASN A 227 -16.62 15.41 -20.30
CA ASN A 227 -17.33 14.59 -21.27
C ASN A 227 -18.38 13.73 -20.56
N PRO A 228 -19.57 14.27 -20.24
CA PRO A 228 -20.58 13.57 -19.44
C PRO A 228 -21.23 12.39 -20.19
N SER A 229 -21.21 12.39 -21.52
CA SER A 229 -21.74 11.30 -22.36
C SER A 229 -20.66 10.25 -22.69
N ILE A 230 -19.88 9.87 -21.70
CA ILE A 230 -18.82 8.86 -21.87
C ILE A 230 -19.44 7.47 -22.07
N ASP A 231 -18.99 6.77 -23.10
CA ASP A 231 -19.37 5.38 -23.33
C ASP A 231 -18.48 4.42 -22.52
N ILE A 232 -18.96 3.22 -22.21
CA ILE A 232 -18.22 2.18 -21.47
C ILE A 232 -16.90 1.85 -22.18
N HIS A 233 -16.88 1.97 -23.51
CA HIS A 233 -15.69 1.71 -24.31
C HIS A 233 -14.59 2.76 -24.13
N GLU A 234 -14.89 3.96 -23.63
CA GLU A 234 -13.88 4.98 -23.33
C GLU A 234 -13.26 4.81 -21.94
N LEU A 235 -13.78 3.90 -21.12
CA LEU A 235 -13.22 3.62 -19.80
C LEU A 235 -11.92 2.82 -19.88
N PRO A 236 -10.99 3.04 -18.92
CA PRO A 236 -9.77 2.25 -18.82
C PRO A 236 -10.05 0.75 -18.65
N ARG A 237 -9.13 -0.07 -19.18
CA ARG A 237 -9.15 -1.52 -18.98
C ARG A 237 -8.77 -1.85 -17.53
N MET A 238 -9.37 -2.92 -17.00
CA MET A 238 -9.03 -3.46 -15.68
C MET A 238 -7.61 -4.04 -15.64
N ASP A 239 -6.98 -3.92 -14.47
CA ASP A 239 -5.65 -4.48 -14.18
C ASP A 239 -5.66 -6.02 -14.17
N HIS A 240 -4.48 -6.63 -14.29
CA HIS A 240 -4.31 -8.08 -14.32
C HIS A 240 -4.89 -8.79 -13.10
N TYR A 241 -4.94 -8.16 -11.92
CA TYR A 241 -5.45 -8.81 -10.69
C TYR A 241 -6.96 -8.77 -10.55
N THR A 242 -7.67 -7.97 -11.34
CA THR A 242 -9.13 -7.85 -11.28
C THR A 242 -9.83 -8.48 -12.49
N ARG A 243 -9.10 -8.70 -13.59
CA ARG A 243 -9.65 -9.34 -14.79
C ARG A 243 -10.15 -10.76 -14.51
N SER A 244 -11.40 -11.03 -14.93
CA SER A 244 -12.07 -12.33 -14.76
C SER A 244 -11.31 -13.49 -15.41
N GLU A 245 -10.72 -13.29 -16.58
CA GLU A 245 -9.90 -14.30 -17.28
C GLU A 245 -8.73 -14.81 -16.42
N ASN A 246 -7.95 -13.88 -15.86
CA ASN A 246 -6.79 -14.22 -15.02
C ASN A 246 -7.22 -14.83 -13.69
N LEU A 247 -8.33 -14.35 -13.11
CA LEU A 247 -8.90 -14.91 -11.89
C LEU A 247 -9.39 -16.34 -12.10
N LEU A 248 -10.03 -16.62 -13.25
CA LEU A 248 -10.51 -17.94 -13.63
C LEU A 248 -9.35 -18.89 -13.90
N ALA A 249 -8.32 -18.46 -14.64
CA ALA A 249 -7.12 -19.24 -14.91
C ALA A 249 -6.46 -19.71 -13.60
N LYS A 250 -6.20 -18.77 -12.67
CA LYS A 250 -5.63 -19.07 -11.35
C LYS A 250 -6.53 -19.99 -10.50
N PHE A 251 -7.84 -19.89 -10.65
CA PHE A 251 -8.77 -20.78 -9.95
C PHE A 251 -8.74 -22.20 -10.53
N SER A 252 -8.66 -22.32 -11.86
CA SER A 252 -8.66 -23.59 -12.58
C SER A 252 -7.36 -24.41 -12.43
N GLU A 253 -6.23 -23.75 -12.16
CA GLU A 253 -4.96 -24.39 -11.86
C GLU A 253 -4.96 -25.21 -10.55
N ARG A 254 -5.95 -24.97 -9.67
CA ARG A 254 -6.00 -25.59 -8.34
C ARG A 254 -6.84 -26.87 -8.34
N SER A 255 -6.44 -27.85 -7.53
CA SER A 255 -7.09 -29.16 -7.54
C SER A 255 -8.57 -29.09 -7.11
N PRO A 256 -9.49 -29.72 -7.86
CA PRO A 256 -10.93 -29.69 -7.55
C PRO A 256 -11.32 -30.53 -6.33
N ALA A 257 -10.39 -31.29 -5.75
CA ALA A 257 -10.63 -32.19 -4.62
C ALA A 257 -10.77 -31.48 -3.26
N GLN A 258 -10.59 -30.17 -3.20
CA GLN A 258 -10.69 -29.38 -1.96
C GLN A 258 -12.04 -28.67 -1.84
N ALA A 259 -12.50 -28.46 -0.60
CA ALA A 259 -13.68 -27.66 -0.35
C ALA A 259 -13.50 -26.21 -0.87
N LEU A 260 -14.54 -25.67 -1.52
CA LEU A 260 -14.53 -24.35 -2.17
C LEU A 260 -14.00 -23.22 -1.26
N TRP A 261 -14.43 -23.20 0.01
CA TRP A 261 -13.99 -22.18 0.96
C TRP A 261 -12.47 -22.21 1.22
N ARG A 262 -11.83 -23.40 1.22
CA ARG A 262 -10.37 -23.53 1.36
C ARG A 262 -9.64 -23.05 0.11
N GLN A 263 -10.23 -23.29 -1.06
CA GLN A 263 -9.67 -22.81 -2.33
C GLN A 263 -9.71 -21.28 -2.39
N ILE A 264 -10.84 -20.66 -2.04
CA ILE A 264 -11.00 -19.20 -2.02
C ILE A 264 -10.05 -18.58 -0.99
N PHE A 265 -10.06 -19.10 0.24
CA PHE A 265 -9.20 -18.57 1.30
C PHE A 265 -7.72 -18.68 0.94
N GLY A 266 -7.30 -19.82 0.39
CA GLY A 266 -5.91 -20.00 -0.02
C GLY A 266 -5.49 -19.17 -1.23
N LEU A 267 -6.42 -18.73 -2.10
CA LEU A 267 -6.10 -17.85 -3.23
C LEU A 267 -5.96 -16.39 -2.78
N HIS A 268 -6.81 -15.95 -1.86
CA HIS A 268 -6.88 -14.55 -1.40
C HIS A 268 -6.27 -14.31 -0.02
N TYR A 269 -5.49 -15.26 0.52
CA TYR A 269 -4.97 -15.19 1.90
C TYR A 269 -4.15 -13.92 2.17
N THR A 270 -3.40 -13.43 1.18
CA THR A 270 -2.63 -12.19 1.32
C THR A 270 -3.52 -10.96 1.49
N THR A 271 -4.67 -10.95 0.81
CA THR A 271 -5.68 -9.89 0.91
C THR A 271 -6.42 -9.99 2.25
N PHE A 272 -6.77 -11.19 2.69
CA PHE A 272 -7.34 -11.42 4.03
C PHE A 272 -6.39 -10.95 5.14
N ALA A 273 -5.11 -11.31 5.06
CA ALA A 273 -4.11 -10.89 6.03
C ALA A 273 -3.99 -9.36 6.09
N LYS A 274 -3.95 -8.68 4.93
CA LYS A 274 -3.96 -7.21 4.87
C LYS A 274 -5.21 -6.61 5.52
N HIS A 275 -6.38 -7.17 5.24
CA HIS A 275 -7.63 -6.69 5.83
C HIS A 275 -7.62 -6.84 7.35
N TRP A 276 -7.21 -8.00 7.88
CA TRP A 276 -7.12 -8.22 9.33
C TRP A 276 -6.10 -7.31 10.02
N ILE A 277 -4.96 -7.03 9.40
CA ILE A 277 -3.99 -6.07 9.93
C ILE A 277 -4.59 -4.66 10.00
N LEU A 278 -5.32 -4.25 8.96
CA LEU A 278 -6.03 -2.96 8.94
C LEU A 278 -7.11 -2.90 10.02
N THR A 279 -7.90 -3.96 10.19
CA THR A 279 -8.92 -4.06 11.25
C THR A 279 -8.32 -3.98 12.64
N ALA A 280 -7.22 -4.70 12.89
CA ALA A 280 -6.52 -4.64 14.17
C ALA A 280 -5.98 -3.22 14.45
N THR A 281 -5.43 -2.57 13.42
CA THR A 281 -4.92 -1.20 13.51
C THR A 281 -6.05 -0.20 13.80
N GLU A 282 -7.17 -0.31 13.09
CA GLU A 282 -8.35 0.53 13.32
C GLU A 282 -8.89 0.36 14.74
N ALA A 283 -8.98 -0.88 15.23
CA ALA A 283 -9.40 -1.16 16.60
C ALA A 283 -8.49 -0.48 17.63
N LEU A 284 -7.16 -0.47 17.42
CA LEU A 284 -6.22 0.27 18.27
C LEU A 284 -6.41 1.78 18.18
N LEU A 285 -6.57 2.31 16.97
CA LEU A 285 -6.76 3.75 16.74
C LEU A 285 -8.05 4.28 17.38
N ASN A 286 -9.08 3.44 17.53
CA ASN A 286 -10.32 3.80 18.22
C ASN A 286 -10.14 4.11 19.72
N PHE A 287 -9.01 3.72 20.32
CA PHE A 287 -8.67 4.10 21.70
C PHE A 287 -7.94 5.44 21.78
N VAL A 288 -7.29 5.90 20.71
CA VAL A 288 -6.45 7.12 20.71
C VAL A 288 -7.23 8.34 21.18
N PRO A 289 -8.47 8.61 20.73
CA PRO A 289 -9.23 9.77 21.21
C PRO A 289 -9.54 9.69 22.71
N LYS A 290 -9.85 8.49 23.22
CA LYS A 290 -10.19 8.27 24.64
C LYS A 290 -8.99 8.52 25.54
N VAL A 291 -7.83 7.98 25.16
CA VAL A 291 -6.57 8.14 25.87
C VAL A 291 -6.10 9.60 25.83
N SER A 292 -6.16 10.24 24.66
CA SER A 292 -5.74 11.64 24.52
C SER A 292 -6.64 12.57 25.33
N MET A 293 -7.96 12.35 25.31
CA MET A 293 -8.91 13.14 26.11
C MET A 293 -8.63 13.00 27.61
N TYR A 294 -8.35 11.78 28.09
CA TYR A 294 -7.98 11.55 29.48
C TYR A 294 -6.75 12.36 29.89
N PHE A 295 -5.67 12.33 29.09
CA PHE A 295 -4.45 13.07 29.42
C PHE A 295 -4.63 14.59 29.30
N ILE A 296 -5.43 15.06 28.35
CA ILE A 296 -5.76 16.50 28.23
C ILE A 296 -6.58 16.97 29.44
N LEU A 297 -7.56 16.19 29.92
CA LEU A 297 -8.34 16.55 31.11
C LEU A 297 -7.47 16.50 32.36
N HIS A 298 -6.71 15.42 32.52
CA HIS A 298 -5.85 15.24 33.68
C HIS A 298 -4.77 16.31 33.78
N SER A 299 -4.22 16.73 32.64
CA SER A 299 -3.32 17.87 32.66
C SER A 299 -4.05 19.13 33.08
N LEU A 300 -5.21 19.46 32.51
CA LEU A 300 -5.99 20.64 32.91
C LEU A 300 -6.33 20.68 34.41
N GLU A 301 -6.64 19.53 35.02
CA GLU A 301 -6.85 19.40 36.48
C GLU A 301 -5.60 19.84 37.27
N ARG A 302 -4.41 19.37 36.87
CA ARG A 302 -3.13 19.77 37.50
C ARG A 302 -2.84 21.28 37.37
N LYS A 303 -3.39 21.94 36.35
CA LYS A 303 -3.28 23.42 36.18
C LYS A 303 -3.99 24.11 37.32
N GLN A 304 -5.17 23.59 37.63
CA GLN A 304 -6.07 24.16 38.61
C GLN A 304 -5.47 24.05 40.00
N GLU A 305 -4.64 23.04 40.24
CA GLU A 305 -3.84 22.84 41.45
C GLU A 305 -2.60 23.77 41.55
N GLY A 306 -2.37 24.63 40.55
CA GLY A 306 -1.29 25.62 40.54
C GLY A 306 0.02 25.14 39.91
N GLU A 307 0.04 23.97 39.27
CA GLU A 307 1.22 23.47 38.55
C GLU A 307 1.33 24.15 37.17
N ASN A 308 2.54 24.57 36.79
CA ASN A 308 2.76 25.22 35.51
C ASN A 308 2.74 24.19 34.38
N ILE A 309 1.57 24.01 33.77
CA ILE A 309 1.43 23.12 32.60
C ILE A 309 2.00 23.83 31.38
N GLY A 310 3.21 23.42 31.01
CA GLY A 310 3.86 23.86 29.79
C GLY A 310 3.32 23.19 28.51
N ILE A 311 4.24 22.81 27.63
CA ILE A 311 4.04 22.29 26.26
C ILE A 311 3.30 20.93 26.21
N ASP A 312 3.17 20.23 27.34
CA ASP A 312 2.58 18.88 27.43
C ASP A 312 1.15 18.78 26.88
N ASN A 313 0.32 19.81 27.06
CA ASN A 313 -1.06 19.83 26.53
C ASN A 313 -1.10 19.86 25.00
N TRP A 314 -0.16 20.58 24.39
CA TRP A 314 -0.08 20.68 22.94
C TRP A 314 0.33 19.36 22.30
N ILE A 315 1.19 18.58 22.97
CA ILE A 315 1.60 17.25 22.50
C ILE A 315 0.40 16.30 22.44
N TRP A 316 -0.39 16.20 23.51
CA TRP A 316 -1.58 15.34 23.53
C TRP A 316 -2.66 15.81 22.55
N THR A 317 -2.80 17.12 22.34
CA THR A 317 -3.69 17.68 21.31
C THR A 317 -3.23 17.30 19.90
N LEU A 318 -1.93 17.33 19.63
CA LEU A 318 -1.35 16.90 18.36
C LEU A 318 -1.54 15.39 18.14
N ILE A 319 -1.30 14.58 19.19
CA ILE A 319 -1.54 13.13 19.15
C ILE A 319 -3.01 12.83 18.83
N LEU A 320 -3.94 13.55 19.44
CA LEU A 320 -5.37 13.43 19.15
C LEU A 320 -5.68 13.74 17.67
N ALA A 321 -5.18 14.87 17.16
CA ALA A 321 -5.40 15.28 15.78
C ALA A 321 -4.84 14.27 14.78
N VAL A 322 -3.59 13.83 14.95
CA VAL A 322 -2.95 12.82 14.10
C VAL A 322 -3.67 11.47 14.20
N GLY A 323 -4.06 11.07 15.40
CA GLY A 323 -4.81 9.83 15.63
C GLY A 323 -6.15 9.79 14.91
N LEU A 324 -6.89 10.91 14.89
CA LEU A 324 -8.16 11.02 14.17
C LEU A 324 -7.97 10.91 12.65
N ILE A 325 -6.97 11.60 12.10
CA ILE A 325 -6.63 11.53 10.67
C ILE A 325 -6.26 10.08 10.31
N LEU A 326 -5.42 9.44 11.11
CA LEU A 326 -4.97 8.06 10.87
C LEU A 326 -6.10 7.04 11.00
N SER A 327 -7.04 7.26 11.94
CA SER A 327 -8.25 6.45 12.09
C SER A 327 -9.13 6.52 10.85
N CYS A 328 -9.45 7.74 10.38
CA CYS A 328 -10.23 7.96 9.16
C CYS A 328 -9.57 7.32 7.92
N TRP A 329 -8.26 7.50 7.81
CA TRP A 329 -7.46 6.92 6.75
C TRP A 329 -7.51 5.39 6.75
N THR A 330 -7.24 4.78 7.90
CA THR A 330 -7.19 3.31 8.06
C THR A 330 -8.57 2.69 7.80
N GLY A 331 -9.64 3.30 8.31
CA GLY A 331 -11.01 2.83 8.06
C GLY A 331 -11.41 2.92 6.58
N THR A 332 -10.95 3.97 5.86
CA THR A 332 -11.16 4.09 4.40
C THR A 332 -10.43 2.97 3.65
N TRP A 333 -9.17 2.71 4.02
CA TRP A 333 -8.38 1.61 3.44
C TRP A 333 -8.95 0.23 3.75
N MET A 334 -9.42 0.00 4.99
CA MET A 334 -10.06 -1.24 5.39
C MET A 334 -11.28 -1.55 4.52
N ARG A 335 -12.15 -0.54 4.32
CA ARG A 335 -13.33 -0.67 3.46
C ARG A 335 -12.96 -0.94 2.01
N TRP A 336 -12.02 -0.17 1.44
CA TRP A 336 -11.55 -0.40 0.07
C TRP A 336 -11.00 -1.82 -0.15
N VAL A 337 -10.19 -2.32 0.79
CA VAL A 337 -9.64 -3.69 0.67
C VAL A 337 -10.75 -4.73 0.83
N GLY A 338 -11.71 -4.53 1.74
CA GLY A 338 -12.83 -5.43 1.94
C GLY A 338 -13.74 -5.51 0.71
N ASP A 339 -14.19 -4.36 0.22
CA ASP A 339 -15.20 -4.30 -0.83
C ASP A 339 -14.58 -4.57 -2.21
N SER A 340 -13.52 -3.84 -2.56
CA SER A 340 -12.99 -3.85 -3.94
C SER A 340 -11.98 -4.97 -4.22
N GLN A 341 -11.21 -5.42 -3.21
CA GLN A 341 -10.22 -6.48 -3.41
C GLN A 341 -10.68 -7.86 -2.95
N LEU A 342 -11.66 -7.93 -2.04
CA LEU A 342 -12.16 -9.18 -1.49
C LEU A 342 -13.53 -9.51 -2.08
N ALA A 343 -14.57 -8.74 -1.73
CA ALA A 343 -15.93 -9.05 -2.15
C ALA A 343 -16.08 -9.11 -3.68
N LEU A 344 -15.73 -8.02 -4.38
CA LEU A 344 -15.88 -7.92 -5.83
C LEU A 344 -15.07 -8.99 -6.58
N ARG A 345 -13.86 -9.31 -6.12
CA ARG A 345 -13.00 -10.29 -6.79
C ARG A 345 -13.51 -11.72 -6.61
N ILE A 346 -13.97 -12.04 -5.40
CA ILE A 346 -14.54 -13.36 -5.11
C ILE A 346 -15.83 -13.56 -5.90
N GLU A 347 -16.68 -12.53 -5.94
CA GLU A 347 -17.91 -12.53 -6.72
C GLU A 347 -17.63 -12.74 -8.21
N ALA A 348 -16.80 -11.89 -8.82
CA ALA A 348 -16.43 -12.01 -10.24
C ALA A 348 -15.83 -13.38 -10.58
N GLN A 349 -14.99 -13.93 -9.70
CA GLN A 349 -14.39 -15.24 -9.87
C GLN A 349 -15.42 -16.38 -9.77
N LEU A 350 -16.35 -16.31 -8.83
CA LEU A 350 -17.43 -17.29 -8.67
C LEU A 350 -18.38 -17.25 -9.86
N CYS A 351 -18.79 -16.07 -10.31
CA CYS A 351 -19.62 -15.91 -11.50
C CYS A 351 -18.93 -16.50 -12.74
N ALA A 352 -17.64 -16.19 -12.95
CA ALA A 352 -16.88 -16.75 -14.06
C ALA A 352 -16.76 -18.28 -13.99
N ALA A 353 -16.51 -18.84 -12.80
CA ALA A 353 -16.40 -20.29 -12.61
C ALA A 353 -17.75 -21.01 -12.80
N VAL A 354 -18.84 -20.42 -12.32
CA VAL A 354 -20.20 -20.93 -12.52
C VAL A 354 -20.56 -20.91 -13.99
N PHE A 355 -20.29 -19.82 -14.72
CA PHE A 355 -20.54 -19.71 -16.16
C PHE A 355 -19.74 -20.75 -16.95
N ALA A 356 -18.43 -20.85 -16.70
CA ALA A 356 -17.57 -21.84 -17.34
C ALA A 356 -18.07 -23.28 -17.11
N LYS A 357 -18.48 -23.59 -15.87
CA LYS A 357 -19.02 -24.90 -15.53
C LYS A 357 -20.41 -25.15 -16.15
N ALA A 358 -21.26 -24.14 -16.23
CA ALA A 358 -22.59 -24.23 -16.81
C ALA A 358 -22.52 -24.48 -18.33
N MET A 359 -21.58 -23.84 -19.04
CA MET A 359 -21.34 -24.06 -20.47
C MET A 359 -20.74 -25.45 -20.77
N LEU A 360 -19.94 -26.01 -19.85
CA LEU A 360 -19.31 -27.32 -20.02
C LEU A 360 -20.19 -28.50 -19.56
N LYS A 361 -21.32 -28.24 -18.89
CA LYS A 361 -22.23 -29.29 -18.45
C LYS A 361 -22.93 -29.88 -19.67
N LYS A 362 -22.45 -31.05 -20.12
CA LYS A 362 -23.10 -31.86 -21.14
C LYS A 362 -24.48 -32.31 -20.65
N ASP A 363 -25.46 -32.28 -21.53
CA ASP A 363 -26.83 -32.67 -21.23
C ASP A 363 -26.95 -34.20 -21.13
N THR A 364 -26.99 -34.76 -19.91
CA THR A 364 -26.86 -36.21 -19.69
C THR A 364 -28.13 -36.95 -19.24
N ARG A 365 -29.36 -36.41 -19.37
CA ARG A 365 -30.57 -37.28 -19.13
C ARG A 365 -30.85 -38.28 -20.25
N GLY A 366 -30.06 -38.34 -21.33
CA GLY A 366 -30.19 -39.41 -22.33
C GLY A 366 -29.73 -40.78 -21.85
N ALA A 367 -29.05 -40.89 -20.70
CA ALA A 367 -28.42 -42.14 -20.25
C ALA A 367 -29.12 -42.83 -19.05
N GLU A 368 -30.16 -42.22 -18.46
CA GLU A 368 -30.91 -42.84 -17.34
C GLU A 368 -32.19 -43.55 -17.79
N LYS A 369 -32.61 -43.44 -19.06
CA LYS A 369 -33.77 -44.18 -19.59
C LYS A 369 -33.45 -45.55 -20.20
N SER A 370 -32.17 -45.96 -20.35
CA SER A 370 -31.82 -47.25 -20.96
C SER A 370 -31.57 -48.40 -19.98
N THR A 371 -31.89 -48.24 -18.69
CA THR A 371 -31.71 -49.30 -17.68
C THR A 371 -32.96 -49.57 -16.84
N ALA A 372 -34.14 -49.09 -17.27
CA ALA A 372 -35.39 -49.27 -16.53
C ALA A 372 -36.52 -49.97 -17.29
N ASP A 373 -36.34 -50.31 -18.59
CA ASP A 373 -37.37 -50.98 -19.40
C ASP A 373 -36.87 -52.33 -19.96
N GLU A 374 -36.72 -53.32 -19.08
CA GLU A 374 -36.77 -54.74 -19.45
C GLU A 374 -37.60 -55.47 -18.39
N ASP A 375 -38.92 -55.24 -18.38
CA ASP A 375 -39.92 -56.30 -18.16
C ASP A 375 -41.36 -55.75 -18.31
N GLY A 376 -42.13 -56.33 -19.23
CA GLY A 376 -43.60 -56.25 -19.25
C GLY A 376 -44.22 -55.58 -20.48
N ASP A 377 -44.59 -56.39 -21.47
CA ASP A 377 -45.55 -56.06 -22.54
C ASP A 377 -46.91 -55.61 -21.94
N GLU A 378 -47.51 -54.55 -22.51
CA GLU A 378 -48.84 -54.58 -23.14
C GLU A 378 -49.19 -53.19 -23.73
N GLU A 379 -49.81 -53.22 -24.91
CA GLU A 379 -50.20 -52.06 -25.74
C GLU A 379 -51.16 -51.08 -25.03
N VAL A 380 -51.10 -49.79 -25.38
CA VAL A 380 -52.21 -48.98 -25.92
C VAL A 380 -51.76 -47.51 -26.14
N ASP A 381 -51.93 -47.10 -27.39
CA ASP A 381 -52.20 -45.76 -27.98
C ASP A 381 -52.09 -44.47 -27.13
N GLY A 382 -51.38 -43.49 -27.72
CA GLY A 382 -51.57 -42.06 -27.48
C GLY A 382 -50.57 -41.35 -26.56
N ASN A 383 -49.59 -40.64 -27.15
CA ASN A 383 -49.43 -39.18 -27.08
C ASN A 383 -47.97 -38.76 -27.30
N GLU A 384 -47.71 -38.12 -28.44
CA GLU A 384 -46.48 -37.38 -28.73
C GLU A 384 -46.49 -36.09 -27.89
N GLU A 385 -45.83 -36.01 -26.73
CA GLU A 385 -45.61 -34.68 -26.08
C GLU A 385 -44.54 -34.59 -24.96
N GLU A 386 -43.72 -35.62 -24.68
CA GLU A 386 -42.75 -35.55 -23.58
C GLU A 386 -41.30 -35.22 -23.97
N VAL A 387 -40.95 -35.24 -25.26
CA VAL A 387 -39.56 -34.98 -25.71
C VAL A 387 -39.21 -33.49 -25.69
N ASP A 388 -40.18 -32.59 -25.88
CA ASP A 388 -39.91 -31.14 -25.92
C ASP A 388 -39.90 -30.46 -24.53
N LYS A 389 -40.60 -31.00 -23.52
CA LYS A 389 -40.67 -30.36 -22.18
C LYS A 389 -39.35 -30.49 -21.42
N GLU A 390 -38.68 -31.65 -21.43
CA GLU A 390 -37.43 -31.80 -20.68
C GLU A 390 -36.22 -31.11 -21.35
N ASP A 391 -36.19 -31.08 -22.68
CA ASP A 391 -35.12 -30.41 -23.44
C ASP A 391 -35.31 -28.88 -23.41
N SER A 392 -36.56 -28.40 -23.39
CA SER A 392 -36.89 -26.98 -23.17
C SER A 392 -36.73 -26.51 -21.73
N GLU A 393 -36.99 -27.35 -20.72
CA GLU A 393 -36.77 -27.00 -19.30
C GLU A 393 -35.27 -26.90 -18.97
N LYS A 394 -34.41 -27.74 -19.58
CA LYS A 394 -32.96 -27.70 -19.35
C LYS A 394 -32.25 -26.62 -20.16
N LYS A 395 -32.60 -26.47 -21.44
CA LYS A 395 -32.22 -25.25 -22.20
C LYS A 395 -32.75 -24.03 -21.47
N GLY A 396 -33.96 -24.11 -20.94
CA GLY A 396 -34.56 -23.11 -20.06
C GLY A 396 -33.72 -22.83 -18.83
N THR A 397 -33.15 -23.84 -18.16
CA THR A 397 -32.33 -23.68 -16.96
C THR A 397 -30.95 -23.08 -17.29
N GLN A 398 -30.28 -23.50 -18.37
CA GLN A 398 -29.03 -22.88 -18.82
C GLN A 398 -29.27 -21.44 -19.30
N GLN A 399 -30.30 -21.22 -20.12
CA GLN A 399 -30.71 -19.89 -20.60
C GLN A 399 -31.15 -19.00 -19.43
N TRP A 400 -31.81 -19.57 -18.41
CA TRP A 400 -32.20 -18.87 -17.19
C TRP A 400 -31.00 -18.51 -16.32
N ILE A 401 -30.02 -19.39 -16.11
CA ILE A 401 -28.78 -19.04 -15.39
C ILE A 401 -28.02 -17.93 -16.13
N ILE A 402 -27.94 -18.01 -17.46
CA ILE A 402 -27.31 -16.99 -18.30
C ILE A 402 -28.08 -15.66 -18.22
N ASN A 403 -29.40 -15.68 -18.31
CA ASN A 403 -30.24 -14.48 -18.21
C ASN A 403 -30.23 -13.88 -16.81
N LEU A 404 -30.25 -14.70 -15.75
CA LEU A 404 -30.25 -14.24 -14.36
C LEU A 404 -28.94 -13.52 -14.02
N MET A 405 -27.80 -14.06 -14.44
CA MET A 405 -26.51 -13.39 -14.22
C MET A 405 -26.22 -12.27 -15.22
N GLY A 406 -26.83 -12.28 -16.41
CA GLY A 406 -26.76 -11.13 -17.33
C GLY A 406 -27.53 -9.89 -16.85
N ILE A 407 -28.35 -10.03 -15.82
CA ILE A 407 -29.06 -8.93 -15.15
C ILE A 407 -28.25 -8.38 -13.95
N ASP A 408 -27.35 -9.19 -13.37
CA ASP A 408 -26.52 -8.83 -12.20
C ASP A 408 -25.07 -8.39 -12.55
N ALA A 409 -24.65 -8.54 -13.81
CA ALA A 409 -23.35 -8.08 -14.33
C ALA A 409 -23.47 -6.69 -14.98
#